data_AF-A0A833W3C9-F1
#
_entry.id   AF-A0A833W3C9-F1
#
_cell.length_a   1.000
_cell.length_b   1.000
_cell.length_c   1.000
_cell.angle_alpha   90.00
_cell.angle_beta   90.00
_cell.angle_gamma   90.00
#
_symmetry.space_group_name_H-M   'P 1'
#
loop_
_entity.id
_entity.type
_entity.pdbx_description
1 polymer ?
#
loop_
_entity_poly.entity_id
_entity_poly.type
_entity_poly.pdbx_seq_one_letter_code
_entity_poly.pdbx_strand_id
1 'polypeptide(L)'
;MVKRRAAVKDATLSKRSQRRHNDAIGSSSLWVSVCSTFLPNLLVIIVALLAVWFEFTTSAFYVQSPELQILLKRSFIVWVCLAVRTQLTEFVTPPQLARRPPSLRKEAIRHGRALFACIAANLLGTTIIRPVFGAAPQFEDTVRLVVPLYFFVVVIVDGLRVPMPLLKAIVGLSVSWLKAVTIPKLVMEWQMNTSAHPIGFLAVSAANLYASGTVLRYLTNYSRTNRVVELTVGAFGFILQIVGTSAVIGLVAHVANHFITNKERMMEARVLYFCVAWFALDKYWKKALGDLLVWTLTSPSKTKSS
;
A
#
# COMPACT_ATOMS: atom_id res chain seq x y z
N MET A 1 -34.72 -24.05 41.91
CA MET A 1 -34.79 -22.72 42.53
C MET A 1 -33.37 -22.20 42.76
N VAL A 2 -32.91 -21.23 41.97
CA VAL A 2 -32.50 -19.86 42.39
C VAL A 2 -31.39 -19.86 43.47
N LYS A 3 -30.08 -19.73 43.17
CA LYS A 3 -29.24 -18.62 42.61
C LYS A 3 -28.59 -17.73 43.68
N ARG A 4 -27.27 -17.52 43.51
CA ARG A 4 -26.34 -16.43 43.96
C ARG A 4 -25.35 -16.82 45.06
N ARG A 5 -24.07 -16.44 45.05
CA ARG A 5 -23.15 -15.70 44.12
C ARG A 5 -21.74 -15.84 44.75
N ALA A 6 -20.71 -16.18 43.99
CA ALA A 6 -19.69 -15.28 43.42
C ALA A 6 -18.31 -15.49 44.08
N ALA A 7 -17.39 -15.94 43.24
CA ALA A 7 -15.95 -15.92 43.44
C ALA A 7 -15.38 -14.48 43.29
N VAL A 8 -14.08 -14.36 43.63
CA VAL A 8 -13.09 -13.32 43.27
C VAL A 8 -12.65 -12.42 44.43
N LYS A 9 -11.44 -12.68 44.99
CA LYS A 9 -10.25 -11.78 44.95
C LYS A 9 -9.17 -12.23 45.96
N ASP A 10 -8.06 -12.76 45.46
CA ASP A 10 -6.71 -12.58 46.02
C ASP A 10 -5.87 -12.04 44.84
N ALA A 11 -5.47 -10.77 44.86
CA ALA A 11 -4.25 -10.23 45.48
C ALA A 11 -2.96 -10.70 44.76
N THR A 12 -2.38 -9.83 43.91
CA THR A 12 -0.97 -9.36 44.00
C THR A 12 -0.51 -8.58 42.75
N LEU A 13 0.09 -7.41 43.00
CA LEU A 13 1.19 -6.76 42.27
C LEU A 13 1.20 -6.76 40.73
N SER A 14 0.86 -5.61 40.13
CA SER A 14 1.39 -5.19 38.82
C SER A 14 2.08 -3.84 38.95
N LYS A 15 3.32 -3.88 39.48
CA LYS A 15 4.32 -2.83 39.25
C LYS A 15 5.03 -3.14 37.93
N ARG A 16 5.01 -2.17 37.02
CA ARG A 16 6.17 -1.76 36.20
C ARG A 16 6.75 -2.82 35.23
N SER A 17 6.33 -2.73 33.96
CA SER A 17 7.25 -2.93 32.82
C SER A 17 6.96 -1.87 31.76
N GLN A 18 7.26 -0.64 32.17
CA GLN A 18 7.61 0.46 31.30
C GLN A 18 8.89 0.02 30.57
N ARG A 19 8.74 -0.67 29.43
CA ARG A 19 9.88 -1.02 28.58
C ARG A 19 10.36 0.28 27.95
N ARG A 20 11.39 0.85 28.58
CA ARG A 20 12.29 1.88 28.08
C ARG A 20 12.43 1.77 26.56
N HIS A 21 11.77 2.66 25.84
CA HIS A 21 12.32 3.15 24.59
C HIS A 21 13.39 4.14 25.02
N ASN A 22 14.66 3.76 24.85
CA ASN A 22 15.79 4.62 25.13
C ASN A 22 15.61 5.94 24.38
N ASP A 23 15.25 6.99 25.12
CA ASP A 23 15.96 8.27 25.15
C ASP A 23 16.64 8.63 23.82
N ALA A 24 15.82 9.04 22.86
CA ALA A 24 16.22 10.04 21.88
C ALA A 24 16.32 11.39 22.63
N ILE A 25 17.41 11.57 23.38
CA ILE A 25 17.80 12.88 23.88
C ILE A 25 18.16 13.71 22.65
N GLY A 26 17.26 14.61 22.22
CA GLY A 26 17.61 15.72 21.32
C GLY A 26 16.68 16.02 20.14
N SER A 27 15.55 15.34 19.93
CA SER A 27 14.54 15.82 18.98
C SER A 27 13.26 16.20 19.73
N SER A 28 12.89 17.49 19.67
CA SER A 28 11.66 17.95 20.33
C SER A 28 10.46 17.16 19.78
N SER A 29 9.50 16.79 20.63
CA SER A 29 8.26 16.11 20.22
C SER A 29 7.52 16.85 19.11
N LEU A 30 7.66 18.18 19.06
CA LEU A 30 7.18 19.05 17.99
C LEU A 30 7.83 18.73 16.64
N TRP A 31 9.16 18.60 16.58
CA TRP A 31 9.88 18.24 15.35
C TRP A 31 9.48 16.87 14.80
N VAL A 32 9.26 15.87 15.66
CA VAL A 32 8.75 14.56 15.25
C VAL A 32 7.32 14.67 14.72
N SER A 33 6.45 15.46 15.35
CA SER A 33 5.09 15.72 14.88
C SER A 33 5.06 16.42 13.51
N VAL A 34 5.94 17.42 13.33
CA VAL A 34 6.10 18.13 12.05
C VAL A 34 6.54 17.17 10.95
N CYS A 35 7.56 16.34 11.20
CA CYS A 35 8.10 15.40 10.20
C CYS A 35 7.17 14.22 9.90
N SER A 36 6.41 13.74 10.89
CA SER A 36 5.51 12.60 10.71
C SER A 36 4.13 12.96 10.15
N THR A 37 3.69 14.20 10.36
CA THR A 37 2.28 14.58 10.11
C THR A 37 2.17 15.84 9.26
N PHE A 38 2.67 16.99 9.72
CA PHE A 38 2.45 18.26 9.03
C PHE A 38 3.11 18.29 7.64
N LEU A 39 4.42 18.03 7.58
CA LEU A 39 5.19 18.15 6.35
C LEU A 39 4.78 17.12 5.28
N PRO A 40 4.53 15.82 5.62
CA PRO A 40 4.00 14.87 4.64
C PRO A 40 2.64 15.28 4.06
N ASN A 41 1.72 15.79 4.88
CA ASN A 41 0.41 16.25 4.40
C ASN A 41 0.56 17.42 3.43
N LEU A 42 1.38 18.41 3.77
CA LEU A 42 1.63 19.57 2.93
C LEU A 42 2.27 19.17 1.59
N LEU A 43 3.29 18.32 1.62
CA LEU A 43 3.97 17.86 0.41
C LEU A 43 3.05 17.05 -0.50
N VAL A 44 2.20 16.20 0.06
CA VAL A 44 1.20 15.44 -0.69
C VAL A 44 0.22 16.37 -1.42
N ILE A 45 -0.24 17.45 -0.77
CA ILE A 45 -1.11 18.45 -1.39
C ILE A 45 -0.37 19.21 -2.50
N ILE A 46 0.85 19.70 -2.23
CA ILE A 46 1.66 20.45 -3.21
C ILE A 46 1.92 19.59 -4.45
N VAL A 47 2.37 18.35 -4.27
CA VAL A 47 2.64 17.45 -5.40
C VAL A 47 1.38 17.12 -6.18
N ALA A 48 0.23 16.95 -5.52
CA ALA A 48 -1.04 16.75 -6.20
C ALA A 48 -1.46 17.97 -7.03
N LEU A 49 -1.29 19.18 -6.50
CA LEU A 49 -1.55 20.43 -7.24
C LEU A 49 -0.65 20.55 -8.46
N LEU A 50 0.66 20.35 -8.29
CA LEU A 50 1.63 20.40 -9.39
C LEU A 50 1.32 19.34 -10.45
N ALA A 51 0.94 18.12 -10.03
CA ALA A 51 0.62 17.03 -10.95
C ALA A 51 -0.54 17.39 -11.91
N VAL A 52 -1.58 18.04 -11.38
CA VAL A 52 -2.74 18.46 -12.19
C VAL A 52 -2.43 19.74 -12.98
N TRP A 53 -1.73 20.69 -12.37
CA TRP A 53 -1.39 21.96 -13.02
C TRP A 53 -0.53 21.75 -14.27
N PHE A 54 0.45 20.85 -14.19
CA PHE A 54 1.30 20.45 -15.31
C PHE A 54 0.74 19.26 -16.11
N GLU A 55 -0.50 18.86 -15.86
CA GLU A 55 -1.21 17.80 -16.59
C GLU A 55 -0.49 16.44 -16.63
N PHE A 56 0.37 16.15 -15.66
CA PHE A 56 1.17 14.92 -15.68
C PHE A 56 0.34 13.64 -15.50
N THR A 57 -0.89 13.76 -14.96
CA THR A 57 -1.81 12.62 -14.79
C THR A 57 -2.83 12.48 -15.92
N THR A 58 -2.92 13.47 -16.82
CA THR A 58 -3.97 13.56 -17.86
C THR A 58 -3.41 13.66 -19.27
N SER A 59 -2.21 14.24 -19.44
CA SER A 59 -1.57 14.40 -20.74
C SER A 59 -1.27 13.05 -21.39
N ALA A 60 -1.67 12.90 -22.65
CA ALA A 60 -1.49 11.68 -23.43
C ALA A 60 0.00 11.28 -23.52
N PHE A 61 0.91 12.26 -23.61
CA PHE A 61 2.35 12.02 -23.67
C PHE A 61 2.85 11.20 -22.48
N TYR A 62 2.41 11.52 -21.27
CA TYR A 62 2.81 10.82 -20.04
C TYR A 62 1.98 9.56 -19.81
N VAL A 63 0.66 9.67 -19.94
CA VAL A 63 -0.28 8.58 -19.62
C VAL A 63 -0.10 7.39 -20.56
N GLN A 64 0.18 7.64 -21.83
CA GLN A 64 0.31 6.61 -22.87
C GLN A 64 1.76 6.16 -23.10
N SER A 65 2.75 6.77 -22.41
CA SER A 65 4.15 6.36 -22.52
C SER A 65 4.34 4.91 -22.04
N PRO A 66 4.77 3.98 -22.92
CA PRO A 66 4.92 2.58 -22.55
C PRO A 66 6.06 2.38 -21.54
N GLU A 67 7.16 3.11 -21.68
CA GLU A 67 8.32 3.03 -20.81
C GLU A 67 7.97 3.43 -19.37
N LEU A 68 7.25 4.55 -19.22
CA LEU A 68 6.79 5.01 -17.92
C LEU A 68 5.82 3.98 -17.30
N GLN A 69 4.85 3.48 -18.05
CA GLN A 69 3.91 2.48 -17.53
C GLN A 69 4.61 1.18 -17.11
N ILE A 70 5.64 0.74 -17.83
CA ILE A 70 6.46 -0.41 -17.44
C ILE A 70 7.19 -0.12 -16.13
N LEU A 71 7.85 1.04 -16.02
CA LEU A 71 8.56 1.44 -14.81
C LEU A 71 7.62 1.51 -13.59
N LEU A 72 6.46 2.14 -13.74
CA LEU A 72 5.46 2.29 -12.69
C LEU A 72 4.89 0.94 -12.24
N LYS A 73 4.59 0.03 -13.18
CA LYS A 73 4.15 -1.35 -12.87
C LYS A 73 5.23 -2.14 -12.12
N ARG A 74 6.49 -2.07 -12.56
CA ARG A 74 7.61 -2.73 -11.86
C ARG A 74 7.81 -2.14 -10.46
N SER A 75 7.65 -0.83 -10.32
CA SER A 75 7.70 -0.15 -9.02
C SER A 75 6.59 -0.64 -8.08
N PHE A 76 5.39 -0.90 -8.59
CA PHE A 76 4.33 -1.52 -7.80
C PHE A 76 4.68 -2.91 -7.28
N ILE A 77 5.32 -3.74 -8.10
CA ILE A 77 5.81 -5.06 -7.65
C ILE A 77 6.86 -4.90 -6.54
N VAL A 78 7.81 -3.97 -6.71
CA VAL A 78 8.82 -3.65 -5.69
C VAL A 78 8.16 -3.18 -4.39
N TRP A 79 7.13 -2.33 -4.49
CA TRP A 79 6.35 -1.88 -3.34
C TRP A 79 5.73 -3.05 -2.58
N VAL A 80 5.10 -3.98 -3.29
CA VAL A 80 4.51 -5.19 -2.70
C VAL A 80 5.59 -6.02 -2.01
N CYS A 81 6.77 -6.19 -2.61
CA CYS A 81 7.89 -6.91 -1.99
C CYS A 81 8.34 -6.25 -0.67
N LEU A 82 8.48 -4.92 -0.66
CA LEU A 82 8.81 -4.15 0.55
C LEU A 82 7.69 -4.23 1.61
N ALA A 83 6.43 -4.25 1.18
CA ALA A 83 5.28 -4.38 2.07
C ALA A 83 5.22 -5.78 2.70
N VAL A 84 5.39 -6.86 1.92
CA VAL A 84 5.49 -8.25 2.44
C VAL A 84 6.61 -8.34 3.47
N ARG A 85 7.79 -7.78 3.19
CA ARG A 85 8.92 -7.79 4.13
C ARG A 85 8.59 -7.14 5.48
N THR A 86 7.85 -6.03 5.46
CA THR A 86 7.57 -5.24 6.66
C THR A 86 6.28 -5.58 7.39
N GLN A 87 5.27 -6.10 6.69
CA GLN A 87 3.96 -6.42 7.25
C GLN A 87 3.79 -7.93 7.51
N LEU A 88 4.46 -8.79 6.73
CA LEU A 88 4.34 -10.24 6.82
C LEU A 88 5.58 -10.90 7.44
N THR A 89 6.31 -10.20 8.32
CA THR A 89 7.50 -10.75 8.97
C THR A 89 7.19 -12.05 9.74
N GLU A 90 6.06 -12.10 10.45
CA GLU A 90 5.62 -13.30 11.19
C GLU A 90 5.22 -14.46 10.27
N PHE A 91 4.65 -14.16 9.10
CA PHE A 91 4.29 -15.17 8.10
C PHE A 91 5.53 -15.75 7.41
N VAL A 92 6.44 -14.86 6.97
CA VAL A 92 7.68 -15.18 6.26
C VAL A 92 8.68 -15.87 7.19
N THR A 93 8.77 -15.43 8.44
CA THR A 93 9.72 -15.95 9.44
C THR A 93 9.00 -16.20 10.77
N PRO A 94 8.21 -17.29 10.88
CA PRO A 94 7.47 -17.59 12.10
C PRO A 94 8.42 -17.86 13.27
N PRO A 95 7.97 -17.65 14.52
CA PRO A 95 8.80 -17.80 15.73
C PRO A 95 9.49 -19.17 15.83
N GLN A 96 8.83 -20.22 15.34
CA GLN A 96 9.34 -21.60 15.31
C GLN A 96 10.57 -21.73 14.39
N LEU A 97 10.57 -21.02 13.27
CA LEU A 97 11.72 -20.95 12.38
C LEU A 97 12.77 -20.01 12.98
N ALA A 98 12.39 -18.85 13.51
CA ALA A 98 13.31 -17.83 14.05
C ALA A 98 14.25 -18.36 15.16
N ARG A 99 13.76 -19.24 16.05
CA ARG A 99 14.53 -19.78 17.18
C ARG A 99 15.64 -20.77 16.80
N ARG A 100 15.60 -21.33 15.59
CA ARG A 100 16.59 -22.33 15.12
C ARG A 100 17.77 -21.65 14.41
N PRO A 101 18.99 -22.24 14.44
CA PRO A 101 20.13 -21.71 13.71
C PRO A 101 19.82 -21.56 12.21
N PRO A 102 20.42 -20.57 11.54
CA PRO A 102 20.21 -20.36 10.10
C PRO A 102 20.71 -21.58 9.31
N SER A 103 19.88 -22.09 8.41
CA SER A 103 20.23 -23.17 7.48
C SER A 103 19.73 -22.83 6.08
N LEU A 104 20.37 -23.36 5.04
CA LEU A 104 19.97 -23.12 3.65
C LEU A 104 18.50 -23.47 3.40
N ARG A 105 18.04 -24.59 3.98
CA ARG A 105 16.64 -25.02 3.90
C ARG A 105 15.69 -24.00 4.51
N LYS A 106 16.04 -23.41 5.65
CA LYS A 106 15.22 -22.39 6.33
C LYS A 106 15.13 -21.12 5.51
N GLU A 107 16.24 -20.68 4.91
CA GLU A 107 16.25 -19.49 4.06
C GLU A 107 15.46 -19.71 2.76
N ALA A 108 15.56 -20.90 2.16
CA ALA A 108 14.74 -21.28 1.02
C ALA A 108 13.24 -21.25 1.34
N ILE A 109 12.82 -21.78 2.50
CA ILE A 109 11.42 -21.71 2.95
C ILE A 109 10.97 -20.26 3.17
N ARG A 110 11.83 -19.43 3.78
CA ARG A 110 11.55 -18.02 4.02
C ARG A 110 11.32 -17.28 2.72
N HIS A 111 12.22 -17.43 1.74
CA HIS A 111 12.07 -16.80 0.44
C HIS A 111 10.89 -17.37 -0.35
N GLY A 112 10.63 -18.68 -0.27
CA GLY A 112 9.46 -19.29 -0.89
C GLY A 112 8.13 -18.71 -0.37
N ARG A 113 8.01 -18.53 0.95
CA ARG A 113 6.82 -17.90 1.57
C ARG A 113 6.67 -16.44 1.17
N ALA A 114 7.77 -15.67 1.19
CA ALA A 114 7.73 -14.28 0.78
C ALA A 114 7.36 -14.13 -0.70
N LEU A 115 7.93 -14.97 -1.57
CA LEU A 115 7.65 -14.99 -3.00
C LEU A 115 6.18 -15.36 -3.27
N PHE A 116 5.65 -16.37 -2.57
CA PHE A 116 4.22 -16.71 -2.64
C PHE A 116 3.33 -15.51 -2.28
N ALA A 117 3.64 -14.82 -1.18
CA ALA A 117 2.88 -13.64 -0.76
C ALA A 117 2.97 -12.50 -1.79
N CYS A 118 4.15 -12.28 -2.39
CA CYS A 118 4.35 -11.27 -3.43
C CYS A 118 3.54 -11.60 -4.69
N ILE A 119 3.59 -12.86 -5.15
CA ILE A 119 2.85 -13.33 -6.32
C ILE A 119 1.34 -13.21 -6.08
N ALA A 120 0.83 -13.76 -4.97
CA ALA A 120 -0.59 -13.69 -4.64
C ALA A 120 -1.12 -12.25 -4.56
N ALA A 121 -0.36 -11.34 -3.94
CA ALA A 121 -0.74 -9.94 -3.81
C ALA A 121 -0.74 -9.19 -5.16
N ASN A 122 0.13 -9.53 -6.10
CA ASN A 122 0.14 -8.94 -7.43
C ASN A 122 -0.91 -9.56 -8.38
N LEU A 123 -1.29 -10.82 -8.14
CA LEU A 123 -2.31 -11.52 -8.94
C LEU A 123 -3.73 -11.12 -8.58
N LEU A 124 -4.06 -10.85 -7.30
CA LEU A 124 -5.46 -10.71 -6.90
C LEU A 124 -6.21 -9.61 -7.68
N GLY A 125 -5.52 -8.51 -7.98
CA GLY A 125 -6.10 -7.43 -8.80
C GLY A 125 -6.42 -7.90 -10.22
N THR A 126 -5.50 -8.60 -10.88
CA THR A 126 -5.68 -9.05 -12.26
C THR A 126 -6.71 -10.18 -12.37
N THR A 127 -6.83 -11.03 -11.35
CA THR A 127 -7.85 -12.09 -11.28
C THR A 127 -9.27 -11.57 -11.15
N ILE A 128 -9.46 -10.35 -10.64
CA ILE A 128 -10.78 -9.72 -10.54
C ILE A 128 -11.03 -8.81 -11.73
N ILE A 129 -10.05 -7.99 -12.11
CA ILE A 129 -10.23 -6.95 -13.14
C ILE A 129 -10.33 -7.56 -14.54
N ARG A 130 -9.44 -8.50 -14.92
CA ARG A 130 -9.43 -9.00 -16.30
C ARG A 130 -10.72 -9.72 -16.70
N PRO A 131 -11.33 -10.58 -15.85
CA PRO A 131 -12.61 -11.21 -16.19
C PRO A 131 -13.75 -10.22 -16.41
N VAL A 132 -13.78 -9.08 -15.70
CA VAL A 132 -14.78 -8.02 -15.93
C VAL A 132 -14.67 -7.43 -17.34
N PHE A 133 -13.48 -7.49 -17.95
CA PHE A 133 -13.22 -7.10 -19.33
C PHE A 133 -13.16 -8.28 -20.31
N GLY A 134 -13.66 -9.46 -19.94
CA GLY A 134 -13.69 -10.64 -20.80
C GLY A 134 -12.31 -11.27 -21.08
N ALA A 135 -11.28 -10.94 -20.30
CA ALA A 135 -9.93 -11.46 -20.47
C ALA A 135 -9.53 -12.43 -19.34
N ALA A 136 -8.74 -13.46 -19.68
CA ALA A 136 -8.19 -14.39 -18.69
C ALA A 136 -7.16 -13.70 -17.77
N PRO A 137 -6.98 -14.09 -16.50
CA PRO A 137 -5.95 -13.51 -15.64
C PRO A 137 -4.51 -13.81 -16.13
N GLN A 138 -3.57 -12.87 -15.94
CA GLN A 138 -2.16 -13.00 -16.39
C GLN A 138 -1.30 -13.69 -15.34
N PHE A 139 -1.52 -14.98 -15.09
CA PHE A 139 -0.74 -15.71 -14.10
C PHE A 139 0.75 -15.79 -14.45
N GLU A 140 1.06 -16.27 -15.65
CA GLU A 140 2.42 -16.48 -16.11
C GLU A 140 3.24 -15.18 -16.18
N ASP A 141 2.70 -14.13 -16.83
CA ASP A 141 3.38 -12.84 -16.93
C ASP A 141 3.67 -12.23 -15.56
N THR A 142 2.73 -12.37 -14.62
CA THR A 142 2.92 -11.87 -13.25
C THR A 142 4.06 -12.60 -12.55
N VAL A 143 4.10 -13.94 -12.63
CA VAL A 143 5.19 -14.72 -12.03
C VAL A 143 6.54 -14.34 -12.67
N ARG A 144 6.59 -14.27 -14.00
CA ARG A 144 7.79 -13.92 -14.76
C ARG A 144 8.36 -12.54 -14.38
N LEU A 145 7.51 -11.59 -14.00
CA LEU A 145 7.92 -10.26 -13.53
C LEU A 145 8.24 -10.21 -12.04
N VAL A 146 7.45 -10.88 -11.19
CA VAL A 146 7.56 -10.79 -9.73
C VAL A 146 8.82 -11.48 -9.22
N VAL A 147 9.17 -12.66 -9.74
CA VAL A 147 10.32 -13.44 -9.29
C VAL A 147 11.64 -12.65 -9.39
N PRO A 148 12.06 -12.10 -10.55
CA PRO A 148 13.32 -11.37 -10.64
C PRO A 148 13.32 -10.08 -9.81
N LEU A 149 12.20 -9.35 -9.76
CA LEU A 149 12.09 -8.12 -8.97
C LEU A 149 12.15 -8.41 -7.47
N TYR A 150 11.60 -9.51 -7.01
CA TYR A 150 11.73 -9.94 -5.62
C TYR A 150 13.20 -10.14 -5.23
N PHE A 151 13.97 -10.89 -6.03
CA PHE A 151 15.40 -11.09 -5.77
C PHE A 151 16.19 -9.78 -5.84
N PHE A 152 15.85 -8.89 -6.78
CA PHE A 152 16.43 -7.55 -6.84
C PHE A 152 16.21 -6.76 -5.55
N VAL A 153 14.99 -6.79 -4.98
CA VAL A 153 14.70 -6.16 -3.68
C VAL A 153 15.51 -6.79 -2.55
N VAL A 154 15.64 -8.12 -2.53
CA VAL A 154 16.49 -8.81 -1.56
C VAL A 154 17.95 -8.32 -1.66
N VAL A 155 18.51 -8.27 -2.86
CA VAL A 155 19.89 -7.79 -3.07
C VAL A 155 20.06 -6.33 -2.63
N ILE A 156 19.12 -5.44 -2.95
CA ILE A 156 19.20 -4.03 -2.55
C ILE A 156 19.12 -3.87 -1.03
N VAL A 157 18.18 -4.56 -0.39
CA VAL A 157 17.89 -4.35 1.04
C VAL A 157 18.86 -5.12 1.93
N ASP A 158 19.19 -6.38 1.59
CA ASP A 158 20.07 -7.23 2.39
C ASP A 158 21.53 -7.13 1.95
N GLY A 159 21.80 -7.08 0.65
CA GLY A 159 23.15 -7.00 0.09
C GLY A 159 23.72 -5.59 0.16
N LEU A 160 23.06 -4.63 -0.50
CA LEU A 160 23.51 -3.23 -0.57
C LEU A 160 23.11 -2.40 0.66
N ARG A 161 22.24 -2.94 1.52
CA ARG A 161 21.77 -2.29 2.77
C ARG A 161 21.18 -0.90 2.55
N VAL A 162 20.50 -0.68 1.43
CA VAL A 162 19.84 0.60 1.16
C VAL A 162 18.72 0.83 2.19
N PRO A 163 18.62 2.05 2.78
CA PRO A 163 17.61 2.35 3.78
C PRO A 163 16.19 2.13 3.27
N MET A 164 15.43 1.29 3.98
CA MET A 164 14.05 0.98 3.61
C MET A 164 13.09 2.19 3.60
N PRO A 165 13.22 3.19 4.50
CA PRO A 165 12.40 4.40 4.41
C PRO A 165 12.58 5.14 3.08
N LEU A 166 13.82 5.23 2.58
CA LEU A 166 14.13 5.87 1.29
C LEU A 166 13.50 5.10 0.12
N LEU A 167 13.69 3.78 0.08
CA LEU A 167 13.09 2.94 -0.97
C LEU A 167 11.57 3.03 -0.97
N LYS A 168 10.94 2.99 0.21
CA LYS A 168 9.48 3.15 0.34
C LYS A 168 9.03 4.53 -0.14
N ALA A 169 9.75 5.61 0.17
CA ALA A 169 9.36 6.94 -0.29
C ALA A 169 9.43 7.06 -1.82
N ILE A 170 10.52 6.61 -2.45
CA ILE A 170 10.70 6.67 -3.91
C ILE A 170 9.65 5.81 -4.61
N VAL A 171 9.55 4.53 -4.21
CA VAL A 171 8.64 3.58 -4.85
C VAL A 171 7.18 3.93 -4.54
N GLY A 172 6.89 4.43 -3.34
CA GLY A 172 5.56 4.90 -2.94
C GLY A 172 5.06 6.06 -3.80
N LEU A 173 5.94 6.99 -4.18
CA LEU A 173 5.60 8.05 -5.14
C LEU A 173 5.26 7.46 -6.51
N SER A 174 6.07 6.54 -7.03
CA SER A 174 5.80 5.85 -8.30
C SER A 174 4.47 5.08 -8.25
N VAL A 175 4.16 4.38 -7.17
CA VAL A 175 2.87 3.68 -7.02
C VAL A 175 1.71 4.66 -6.94
N SER A 176 1.87 5.79 -6.25
CA SER A 176 0.86 6.85 -6.21
C SER A 176 0.55 7.34 -7.63
N TRP A 177 1.59 7.56 -8.44
CA TRP A 177 1.45 7.98 -9.82
C TRP A 177 0.76 6.92 -10.68
N LEU A 178 1.16 5.66 -10.55
CA LEU A 178 0.50 4.54 -11.23
C LEU A 178 -0.99 4.55 -10.93
N LYS A 179 -1.37 4.72 -9.66
CA LYS A 179 -2.77 4.69 -9.22
C LYS A 179 -3.55 5.93 -9.67
N ALA A 180 -2.95 7.11 -9.60
CA ALA A 180 -3.54 8.35 -10.11
C ALA A 180 -3.88 8.25 -11.62
N VAL A 181 -3.05 7.58 -12.41
CA VAL A 181 -3.29 7.39 -13.86
C VAL A 181 -4.21 6.20 -14.16
N THR A 182 -4.09 5.10 -13.43
CA THR A 182 -4.87 3.88 -13.70
C THR A 182 -6.32 3.97 -13.25
N ILE A 183 -6.64 4.73 -12.21
CA ILE A 183 -8.04 4.88 -11.76
C ILE A 183 -8.90 5.50 -12.88
N PRO A 184 -8.59 6.70 -13.43
CA PRO A 184 -9.40 7.27 -14.51
C PRO A 184 -9.41 6.40 -15.76
N LYS A 185 -8.28 5.76 -16.09
CA LYS A 185 -8.19 4.87 -17.25
C LYS A 185 -9.11 3.66 -17.14
N LEU A 186 -9.11 2.96 -16.00
CA LEU A 186 -9.99 1.81 -15.77
C LEU A 186 -11.47 2.20 -15.76
N VAL A 187 -11.79 3.38 -15.26
CA VAL A 187 -13.17 3.91 -15.30
C VAL A 187 -13.61 4.21 -16.73
N MET A 188 -12.72 4.78 -17.55
CA MET A 188 -12.99 5.01 -18.97
C MET A 188 -13.14 3.68 -19.73
N GLU A 189 -12.26 2.71 -19.51
CA GLU A 189 -12.37 1.36 -20.10
C GLU A 189 -13.66 0.65 -19.68
N TRP A 190 -14.06 0.78 -18.41
CA TRP A 190 -15.34 0.25 -17.92
C TRP A 190 -16.53 0.91 -18.63
N GLN A 191 -16.52 2.23 -18.81
CA GLN A 191 -17.61 2.95 -19.48
C GLN A 191 -17.76 2.56 -20.96
N MET A 192 -16.64 2.24 -21.63
CA MET A 192 -16.63 1.83 -23.04
C MET A 192 -16.99 0.34 -23.23
N ASN A 193 -17.10 -0.43 -22.14
CA ASN A 193 -17.47 -1.84 -22.20
C ASN A 193 -18.97 -2.00 -22.50
N THR A 194 -19.32 -2.84 -23.46
CA THR A 194 -20.71 -3.14 -23.86
C THR A 194 -21.55 -3.77 -22.73
N SER A 195 -20.90 -4.32 -21.71
CA SER A 195 -21.51 -4.92 -20.52
C SER A 195 -21.26 -4.13 -19.23
N ALA A 196 -21.08 -2.80 -19.34
CA ALA A 196 -20.82 -1.92 -18.20
C ALA A 196 -21.96 -1.97 -17.16
N HIS A 197 -21.74 -2.70 -16.07
CA HIS A 197 -22.66 -2.77 -14.93
C HIS A 197 -22.07 -2.10 -13.67
N PRO A 198 -22.88 -1.44 -12.82
CA PRO A 198 -22.39 -0.81 -11.58
C PRO A 198 -21.61 -1.75 -10.65
N ILE A 199 -21.99 -3.03 -10.59
CA ILE A 199 -21.25 -4.04 -9.81
C ILE A 199 -19.84 -4.23 -10.38
N GLY A 200 -19.69 -4.25 -11.70
CA GLY A 200 -18.38 -4.35 -12.36
C GLY A 200 -17.51 -3.13 -12.06
N PHE A 201 -18.08 -1.94 -12.04
CA PHE A 201 -17.40 -0.71 -11.64
C PHE A 201 -16.85 -0.79 -10.20
N LEU A 202 -17.69 -1.23 -9.26
CA LEU A 202 -17.28 -1.41 -7.86
C LEU A 202 -16.18 -2.46 -7.72
N ALA A 203 -16.31 -3.59 -8.42
CA ALA A 203 -15.33 -4.67 -8.42
C ALA A 203 -13.97 -4.19 -8.96
N VAL A 204 -13.95 -3.52 -10.11
CA VAL A 204 -12.72 -2.99 -10.73
C VAL A 204 -12.07 -1.94 -9.84
N SER A 205 -12.86 -0.99 -9.33
CA SER A 205 -12.37 0.09 -8.47
C SER A 205 -11.78 -0.46 -7.16
N ALA A 206 -12.49 -1.37 -6.49
CA ALA A 206 -12.04 -1.98 -5.25
C ALA A 206 -10.81 -2.88 -5.46
N ALA A 207 -10.81 -3.69 -6.54
CA ALA A 207 -9.68 -4.55 -6.86
C ALA A 207 -8.42 -3.75 -7.19
N ASN A 208 -8.54 -2.69 -8.00
CA ASN A 208 -7.40 -1.85 -8.34
C ASN A 208 -6.79 -1.21 -7.09
N LEU A 209 -7.62 -0.76 -6.15
CA LEU A 209 -7.15 -0.01 -5.00
C LEU A 209 -6.69 -0.89 -3.84
N TYR A 210 -7.36 -2.00 -3.56
CA TYR A 210 -7.18 -2.71 -2.28
C TYR A 210 -6.84 -4.19 -2.40
N ALA A 211 -6.89 -4.82 -3.58
CA ALA A 211 -6.66 -6.26 -3.72
C ALA A 211 -5.36 -6.72 -3.03
N SER A 212 -4.22 -6.12 -3.35
CA SER A 212 -2.94 -6.50 -2.73
C SER A 212 -2.96 -6.33 -1.21
N GLY A 213 -3.53 -5.23 -0.70
CA GLY A 213 -3.66 -4.98 0.74
C GLY A 213 -4.53 -6.03 1.45
N THR A 214 -5.62 -6.47 0.80
CA THR A 214 -6.48 -7.54 1.31
C THR A 214 -5.73 -8.87 1.42
N VAL A 215 -4.90 -9.23 0.42
CA VAL A 215 -4.04 -10.42 0.50
C VAL A 215 -3.07 -10.33 1.67
N LEU A 216 -2.37 -9.20 1.81
CA LEU A 216 -1.41 -9.01 2.90
C LEU A 216 -2.10 -9.12 4.27
N ARG A 217 -3.29 -8.52 4.43
CA ARG A 217 -4.07 -8.61 5.66
C ARG A 217 -4.54 -10.04 5.95
N TYR A 218 -5.01 -10.75 4.94
CA TYR A 218 -5.40 -12.16 5.05
C TYR A 218 -4.24 -13.02 5.53
N LEU A 219 -3.07 -12.91 4.89
CA LEU A 219 -1.88 -13.67 5.26
C LEU A 219 -1.36 -13.32 6.66
N THR A 220 -1.49 -12.05 7.07
CA THR A 220 -1.14 -11.60 8.43
C THR A 220 -2.08 -12.21 9.47
N ASN A 221 -3.38 -12.27 9.18
CA ASN A 221 -4.33 -12.89 10.09
C ASN A 221 -4.11 -14.41 10.19
N TYR A 222 -3.89 -15.05 9.04
CA TYR A 222 -3.60 -16.47 8.95
C TYR A 222 -2.33 -16.83 9.74
N SER A 223 -1.24 -16.03 9.64
CA SER A 223 -0.02 -16.31 10.41
C SER A 223 -0.20 -16.23 11.92
N ARG A 224 -1.15 -15.42 12.40
CA ARG A 224 -1.42 -15.23 13.83
C ARG A 224 -2.36 -16.28 14.40
N THR A 225 -3.40 -16.62 13.65
CA THR A 225 -4.51 -17.44 14.15
C THR A 225 -4.50 -18.87 13.61
N ASN A 226 -3.76 -19.13 12.52
CA ASN A 226 -3.86 -20.34 11.69
C ASN A 226 -5.29 -20.62 11.21
N ARG A 227 -6.18 -19.63 11.24
CA ARG A 227 -7.57 -19.72 10.79
C ARG A 227 -7.78 -18.88 9.53
N VAL A 228 -8.66 -19.36 8.67
CA VAL A 228 -9.23 -18.56 7.58
C VAL A 228 -9.98 -17.39 8.22
N VAL A 229 -9.84 -16.18 7.66
CA VAL A 229 -10.37 -14.92 8.24
C VAL A 229 -11.80 -15.11 8.76
N GLU A 230 -11.99 -14.98 10.07
CA GLU A 230 -13.33 -14.91 10.67
C GLU A 230 -13.97 -13.59 10.23
N LEU A 231 -15.16 -13.66 9.62
CA LEU A 231 -16.00 -12.52 9.22
C LEU A 231 -16.58 -11.82 10.45
N THR A 232 -15.69 -11.26 11.26
CA THR A 232 -16.05 -10.41 12.39
C THR A 232 -16.71 -9.12 11.88
N VAL A 233 -17.51 -8.48 12.73
CA VAL A 233 -18.12 -7.17 12.42
C VAL A 233 -17.06 -6.14 11.98
N GLY A 234 -15.87 -6.19 12.57
CA GLY A 234 -14.74 -5.34 12.17
C GLY A 234 -14.18 -5.66 10.78
N ALA A 235 -14.13 -6.94 10.38
CA ALA A 235 -13.76 -7.34 9.02
C ALA A 235 -14.80 -6.89 7.99
N PHE A 236 -16.08 -7.02 8.32
CA PHE A 236 -17.17 -6.53 7.49
C PHE A 236 -17.12 -5.01 7.31
N GLY A 237 -16.97 -4.25 8.40
CA GLY A 237 -16.84 -2.78 8.34
C GLY A 237 -15.64 -2.33 7.50
N PHE A 238 -14.52 -3.06 7.55
CA PHE A 238 -13.37 -2.79 6.70
C PHE A 238 -13.64 -3.07 5.21
N ILE A 239 -14.32 -4.17 4.87
CA ILE A 239 -14.73 -4.46 3.49
C ILE A 239 -15.64 -3.35 2.98
N LEU A 240 -16.62 -2.93 3.79
CA LEU A 240 -17.53 -1.84 3.44
C LEU A 240 -16.77 -0.52 3.21
N GLN A 241 -15.79 -0.21 4.06
CA GLN A 241 -14.93 0.96 3.88
C GLN A 241 -14.12 0.88 2.58
N ILE A 242 -13.56 -0.28 2.23
CA ILE A 242 -12.85 -0.50 0.96
C ILE A 242 -13.78 -0.22 -0.22
N VAL A 243 -14.96 -0.85 -0.22
CA VAL A 243 -15.93 -0.73 -1.31
C VAL A 243 -16.39 0.72 -1.42
N GLY A 244 -16.79 1.35 -0.32
CA GLY A 244 -17.25 2.74 -0.30
C GLY A 244 -16.18 3.74 -0.76
N THR A 245 -14.96 3.65 -0.22
CA THR A 245 -13.86 4.54 -0.62
C THR A 245 -13.54 4.38 -2.10
N SER A 246 -13.51 3.12 -2.58
CA SER A 246 -13.21 2.84 -3.99
C SER A 246 -14.32 3.31 -4.92
N ALA A 247 -15.58 3.18 -4.51
CA ALA A 247 -16.74 3.69 -5.24
C ALA A 247 -16.68 5.21 -5.39
N VAL A 248 -16.43 5.94 -4.29
CA VAL A 248 -16.35 7.40 -4.29
C VAL A 248 -15.22 7.89 -5.18
N ILE A 249 -14.01 7.34 -5.03
CA ILE A 249 -12.86 7.76 -5.84
C ILE A 249 -13.07 7.39 -7.32
N GLY A 250 -13.65 6.23 -7.61
CA GLY A 250 -14.02 5.86 -8.97
C GLY A 250 -15.05 6.84 -9.57
N LEU A 251 -16.05 7.27 -8.78
CA LEU A 251 -17.10 8.17 -9.23
C LEU A 251 -16.54 9.56 -9.51
N VAL A 252 -15.66 10.05 -8.63
CA VAL A 252 -14.92 11.31 -8.85
C VAL A 252 -14.14 11.24 -10.16
N ALA A 253 -13.43 10.13 -10.43
CA ALA A 253 -12.71 9.95 -11.69
C ALA A 253 -13.65 9.84 -12.91
N HIS A 254 -14.81 9.21 -12.75
CA HIS A 254 -15.82 9.13 -13.80
C HIS A 254 -16.35 10.52 -14.20
N VAL A 255 -16.72 11.34 -13.21
CA VAL A 255 -17.19 12.71 -13.43
C VAL A 255 -16.07 13.58 -14.02
N ALA A 256 -14.83 13.41 -13.57
CA ALA A 256 -13.67 14.10 -14.14
C ALA A 256 -13.48 13.80 -15.63
N ASN A 257 -13.54 12.51 -16.01
CA ASN A 257 -13.47 12.09 -17.40
C ASN A 257 -14.63 12.63 -18.24
N HIS A 258 -15.83 12.74 -17.67
CA HIS A 258 -16.96 13.35 -18.38
C HIS A 258 -16.71 14.85 -18.62
N PHE A 259 -16.24 15.58 -17.60
CA PHE A 259 -16.00 17.01 -17.71
C PHE A 259 -14.84 17.38 -18.63
N ILE A 260 -13.80 16.54 -18.77
CA ILE A 260 -12.68 16.84 -19.67
C ILE A 260 -13.11 16.92 -21.15
N THR A 261 -14.24 16.31 -21.51
CA THR A 261 -14.80 16.38 -22.87
C THR A 261 -15.43 17.73 -23.19
N ASN A 262 -15.77 18.52 -22.16
CA ASN A 262 -16.34 19.86 -22.32
C ASN A 262 -15.31 20.93 -21.91
N LYS A 263 -14.89 21.76 -22.88
CA LYS A 263 -13.87 22.81 -22.66
C LYS A 263 -14.25 23.78 -21.54
N GLU A 264 -15.54 24.08 -21.37
CA GLU A 264 -16.04 24.99 -20.33
C GLU A 264 -15.87 24.43 -18.92
N ARG A 265 -15.81 23.09 -18.79
CA ARG A 265 -15.72 22.36 -17.51
C ARG A 265 -14.32 21.85 -17.19
N MET A 266 -13.30 22.32 -17.91
CA MET A 266 -11.93 21.84 -17.76
C MET A 266 -11.36 22.14 -16.35
N MET A 267 -11.73 23.28 -15.74
CA MET A 267 -11.30 23.60 -14.38
C MET A 267 -11.90 22.66 -13.34
N GLU A 268 -13.18 22.29 -13.49
CA GLU A 268 -13.85 21.34 -12.61
C GLU A 268 -13.26 19.94 -12.76
N ALA A 269 -12.96 19.52 -13.99
CA ALA A 269 -12.25 18.27 -14.26
C ALA A 269 -10.89 18.24 -13.54
N ARG A 270 -10.12 19.33 -13.60
CA ARG A 270 -8.83 19.46 -12.90
C ARG A 270 -8.98 19.32 -11.39
N VAL A 271 -9.99 19.96 -10.78
CA VAL A 271 -10.26 19.82 -9.33
C VAL A 271 -10.58 18.36 -8.97
N LEU A 272 -11.36 17.65 -9.78
CA LEU A 272 -11.68 16.25 -9.53
C LEU A 272 -10.45 15.35 -9.73
N TYR A 273 -9.60 15.60 -10.73
CA TYR A 273 -8.32 14.89 -10.88
C TYR A 273 -7.36 15.17 -9.72
N PHE A 274 -7.40 16.38 -9.14
CA PHE A 274 -6.65 16.68 -7.93
C PHE A 274 -7.08 15.78 -6.79
N CYS A 275 -8.37 15.58 -6.57
CA CYS A 275 -8.87 14.66 -5.54
C CYS A 275 -8.38 13.23 -5.75
N VAL A 276 -8.32 12.74 -7.00
CA VAL A 276 -7.81 11.41 -7.33
C VAL A 276 -6.30 11.30 -7.08
N ALA A 277 -5.52 12.28 -7.54
CA ALA A 277 -4.07 12.32 -7.35
C ALA A 277 -3.70 12.44 -5.86
N TRP A 278 -4.41 13.32 -5.15
CA TRP A 278 -4.27 13.51 -3.71
C TRP A 278 -4.55 12.22 -2.96
N PHE A 279 -5.66 11.54 -3.25
CA PHE A 279 -5.99 10.25 -2.64
C PHE A 279 -4.88 9.20 -2.86
N ALA A 280 -4.33 9.10 -4.08
CA ALA A 280 -3.28 8.15 -4.38
C ALA A 280 -2.00 8.45 -3.58
N LEU A 281 -1.58 9.73 -3.55
CA LEU A 281 -0.42 10.18 -2.78
C LEU A 281 -0.60 9.99 -1.28
N ASP A 282 -1.79 10.28 -0.77
CA ASP A 282 -2.15 10.09 0.64
C ASP A 282 -2.02 8.62 1.05
N LYS A 283 -2.55 7.73 0.20
CA LYS A 283 -2.61 6.29 0.46
C LYS A 283 -1.26 5.59 0.38
N TYR A 284 -0.44 5.91 -0.62
CA TYR A 284 0.79 5.16 -0.89
C TYR A 284 2.09 5.89 -0.52
N TRP A 285 2.10 7.23 -0.51
CA TRP A 285 3.33 8.00 -0.32
C TRP A 285 3.42 8.69 1.05
N LYS A 286 2.33 9.27 1.56
CA LYS A 286 2.33 10.09 2.79
C LYS A 286 3.07 9.43 3.96
N LYS A 287 2.72 8.19 4.29
CA LYS A 287 3.34 7.47 5.41
C LYS A 287 4.83 7.20 5.15
N ALA A 288 5.18 6.76 3.94
CA ALA A 288 6.56 6.47 3.57
C ALA A 288 7.43 7.73 3.60
N LEU A 289 6.87 8.87 3.19
CA LEU A 289 7.50 10.18 3.27
C LEU A 289 7.70 10.63 4.72
N GLY A 290 6.70 10.46 5.58
CA GLY A 290 6.82 10.72 7.02
C GLY A 290 7.91 9.87 7.68
N ASP A 291 7.95 8.56 7.39
CA ASP A 291 8.99 7.65 7.88
C ASP A 291 10.39 8.09 7.42
N LEU A 292 10.52 8.55 6.16
CA LEU A 292 11.77 9.07 5.62
C LEU A 292 12.21 10.37 6.31
N LEU A 293 11.30 11.33 6.49
CA LEU A 293 11.57 12.62 7.12
C LEU A 293 11.97 12.47 8.58
N VAL A 294 11.28 11.59 9.33
CA VAL A 294 11.68 11.25 10.69
C VAL A 294 13.07 10.64 10.68
N TRP A 295 13.35 9.70 9.77
CA TRP A 295 14.66 9.07 9.67
C TRP A 295 15.79 10.06 9.33
N THR A 296 15.58 11.02 8.42
CA THR A 296 16.62 11.99 8.01
C THR A 296 16.79 13.14 9.00
N LEU A 297 15.71 13.67 9.56
CA LEU A 297 15.72 14.93 10.31
C LEU A 297 15.76 14.74 11.83
N THR A 298 15.46 13.54 12.33
CA THR A 298 15.44 13.27 13.79
C THR A 298 16.43 12.20 14.22
N SER A 299 17.14 11.57 13.27
CA SER A 299 18.27 10.71 13.61
C SER A 299 19.39 11.58 14.18
N PRO A 300 19.90 11.29 15.40
CA PRO A 300 21.00 12.06 15.95
C PRO A 300 22.18 11.97 14.98
N SER A 301 22.61 13.11 14.46
CA SER A 301 23.94 13.22 13.87
C SER A 301 24.90 12.68 14.90
N LYS A 302 25.63 11.60 14.59
CA LYS A 302 26.87 11.31 15.29
C LYS A 302 27.82 12.45 14.97
N THR A 303 27.67 13.57 15.67
CA THR A 303 28.69 14.61 15.78
C THR A 303 29.86 13.94 16.49
N LYS A 304 30.76 13.36 15.68
CA LYS A 304 32.16 13.26 16.05
C LYS A 304 32.67 14.70 16.11
N SER A 305 32.59 15.33 17.28
CA SER A 305 33.55 16.36 17.62
C SER A 305 34.67 15.67 18.39
N SER A 306 35.84 15.67 17.76
CA SER A 306 37.15 15.40 18.35
C SER A 306 37.36 16.17 19.66
#